data_AF-A0A5C8MHY2-F1
#
_entry.id   AF-A0A5C8MHY2-F1
#
_cell.length_a   1.000
_cell.length_b   1.000
_cell.length_c   1.000
_cell.angle_alpha   90.00
_cell.angle_beta   90.00
_cell.angle_gamma   90.00
#
_symmetry.space_group_name_H-M   'P 1'
#
loop_
_entity.id
_entity.type
_entity.pdbx_description
1 polymer ?
#
loop_
_entity_poly.entity_id
_entity_poly.type
_entity_poly.pdbx_seq_one_letter_code
_entity_poly.pdbx_strand_id
1 'polypeptide(L)'
;LIAGVVWALYSIIGKKLAVPPITATTCSVFFSIILLLPFLFLQPIPLAELSGKGWIGISYICLFPSVFSFLFWNMSVKKVGPSYAGIYLNLIAVFTAIITFLLGGKISAPQLIGGAFVLIGVYLATNVRKTEASPAKDASM
;
A
#
# COMPACT_ATOMS: atom_id res chain seq x y z
N LEU A 1 -5.55 -14.75 -5.70
CA LEU A 1 -6.10 -14.28 -6.99
C LEU A 1 -7.30 -13.34 -6.80
N ILE A 2 -8.38 -13.76 -6.13
CA ILE A 2 -9.58 -12.91 -5.90
C ILE A 2 -9.21 -11.56 -5.26
N ALA A 3 -8.43 -11.56 -4.17
CA ALA A 3 -8.00 -10.32 -3.51
C ALA A 3 -7.22 -9.37 -4.45
N GLY A 4 -6.38 -9.91 -5.33
CA GLY A 4 -5.63 -9.11 -6.31
C GLY A 4 -6.52 -8.48 -7.37
N VAL A 5 -7.54 -9.22 -7.84
CA VAL A 5 -8.55 -8.71 -8.78
C VAL A 5 -9.38 -7.60 -8.12
N VAL A 6 -9.86 -7.81 -6.90
CA VAL A 6 -10.62 -6.81 -6.14
C VAL A 6 -9.79 -5.54 -5.93
N TRP A 7 -8.52 -5.67 -5.55
CA TRP A 7 -7.61 -4.54 -5.38
C TRP A 7 -7.37 -3.77 -6.69
N ALA A 8 -7.19 -4.48 -7.80
CA ALA A 8 -7.02 -3.87 -9.12
C ALA A 8 -8.27 -3.11 -9.55
N LEU A 9 -9.46 -3.71 -9.42
CA LEU A 9 -10.74 -3.06 -9.73
C LEU A 9 -10.96 -1.82 -8.86
N TYR A 10 -10.75 -1.93 -7.54
CA TYR A 10 -10.81 -0.79 -6.62
C TYR A 10 -9.92 0.36 -7.07
N SER A 11 -8.66 0.07 -7.43
CA SER A 11 -7.69 1.10 -7.80
C SER A 11 -8.00 1.73 -9.17
N ILE A 12 -8.52 0.93 -10.12
CA ILE A 12 -8.90 1.42 -11.46
C ILE A 12 -10.17 2.28 -11.39
N ILE A 13 -11.19 1.83 -10.65
CA ILE A 13 -12.45 2.56 -10.46
C ILE A 13 -12.18 3.83 -9.64
N GLY A 14 -11.43 3.72 -8.54
CA GLY A 14 -11.08 4.84 -7.66
C GLY A 14 -10.31 5.96 -8.38
N LYS A 15 -9.51 5.63 -9.41
CA LYS A 15 -8.87 6.63 -10.28
C LYS A 15 -9.89 7.45 -11.09
N LYS A 16 -10.98 6.83 -11.53
CA LYS A 16 -12.01 7.45 -12.38
C LYS A 16 -13.03 8.27 -11.59
N LEU A 17 -13.19 8.01 -10.30
CA LEU A 17 -14.13 8.72 -9.45
C LEU A 17 -13.57 10.10 -9.06
N ALA A 18 -14.35 11.16 -9.28
CA ALA A 18 -14.04 12.54 -8.89
C ALA A 18 -14.22 12.80 -7.38
N VAL A 19 -14.11 11.78 -6.54
CA VAL A 19 -14.20 11.90 -5.08
C VAL A 19 -12.87 12.39 -4.51
N PRO A 20 -12.83 13.15 -3.40
CA PRO A 20 -11.58 13.42 -2.70
C PRO A 20 -10.93 12.13 -2.13
N PRO A 21 -9.59 12.02 -2.06
CA PRO A 21 -8.89 10.85 -1.49
C PRO A 21 -9.31 10.52 -0.05
N ILE A 22 -9.57 11.55 0.75
CA ILE A 22 -10.03 11.40 2.13
C ILE A 22 -11.42 10.74 2.18
N THR A 23 -12.34 11.14 1.31
CA THR A 23 -13.68 10.56 1.22
C THR A 23 -13.62 9.08 0.83
N ALA A 24 -12.78 8.73 -0.15
CA ALA A 24 -12.57 7.33 -0.54
C ALA A 24 -12.05 6.49 0.64
N THR A 25 -11.09 7.03 1.40
CA THR A 25 -10.52 6.36 2.58
C THR A 25 -11.58 6.19 3.68
N THR A 26 -12.36 7.23 3.97
CA THR A 26 -13.45 7.18 4.96
C THR A 26 -14.51 6.15 4.59
N CYS A 27 -14.94 6.10 3.33
CA CYS A 27 -15.89 5.09 2.87
C CYS A 27 -15.31 3.68 3.04
N SER A 28 -14.05 3.45 2.64
CA SER A 28 -13.39 2.15 2.80
C SER A 28 -13.33 1.70 4.26
N VAL A 29 -12.97 2.60 5.17
CA VAL A 29 -12.94 2.33 6.62
C VAL A 29 -14.33 2.06 7.17
N PHE A 30 -15.33 2.85 6.77
CA PHE A 30 -16.72 2.67 7.21
C PHE A 30 -17.27 1.29 6.83
N PHE A 31 -17.10 0.88 5.57
CA PHE A 31 -17.51 -0.46 5.12
C PHE A 31 -16.71 -1.57 5.80
N SER A 32 -15.42 -1.34 6.08
CA SER A 32 -14.58 -2.29 6.81
C SER A 32 -15.09 -2.51 8.23
N ILE A 33 -15.50 -1.44 8.93
CA ILE A 33 -16.10 -1.54 10.27
C ILE A 33 -17.40 -2.33 10.21
N ILE A 34 -18.31 -2.01 9.29
CA ILE A 34 -19.59 -2.73 9.16
C ILE A 34 -19.37 -4.22 8.88
N LEU A 35 -18.43 -4.55 7.98
CA LEU A 35 -18.14 -5.92 7.59
C LEU A 35 -17.49 -6.72 8.74
N LEU A 36 -16.63 -6.09 9.53
CA LEU A 36 -15.95 -6.73 10.66
C LEU A 36 -16.79 -6.77 11.94
N LEU A 37 -17.81 -5.92 12.07
CA LEU A 37 -18.69 -5.86 13.23
C LEU A 37 -19.34 -7.21 13.61
N PRO A 38 -19.93 -8.00 12.69
CA PRO A 38 -20.51 -9.30 13.05
C PRO A 38 -19.47 -10.31 13.55
N PHE A 39 -18.22 -10.21 13.09
CA PHE A 39 -17.14 -11.09 13.54
C PHE A 39 -16.77 -10.87 15.01
N LEU A 40 -17.01 -9.67 15.55
CA LEU A 40 -16.77 -9.37 16.96
C LEU A 40 -17.62 -10.24 17.90
N PHE A 41 -18.83 -10.63 17.47
CA PHE A 41 -19.72 -11.49 18.24
C PHE A 41 -19.37 -12.98 18.11
N LEU A 42 -18.73 -13.38 17.01
CA LEU A 42 -18.28 -14.76 16.77
C LEU A 42 -16.94 -15.06 17.45
N GLN A 43 -16.09 -14.03 17.59
CA GLN A 43 -14.77 -14.15 18.21
C GLN A 43 -14.56 -13.00 19.21
N PRO A 44 -15.04 -13.16 20.46
CA PRO A 44 -14.93 -12.13 21.48
C PRO A 44 -13.46 -11.78 21.75
N ILE A 45 -13.13 -10.50 21.66
CA ILE A 45 -11.78 -10.00 21.93
C ILE A 45 -11.64 -9.79 23.44
N PRO A 46 -10.64 -10.38 24.12
CA PRO A 46 -10.40 -10.18 25.54
C PRO A 46 -9.79 -8.79 25.79
N LEU A 47 -10.60 -7.73 25.66
CA LEU A 47 -10.18 -6.34 25.82
C LEU A 47 -9.64 -6.06 27.24
N ALA A 48 -10.06 -6.84 28.24
CA ALA A 48 -9.61 -6.73 29.62
C ALA A 48 -8.15 -7.19 29.82
N GLU A 49 -7.62 -8.03 28.93
CA GLU A 49 -6.23 -8.50 28.98
C GLU A 49 -5.27 -7.59 28.19
N LEU A 50 -5.80 -6.54 27.57
CA LEU A 50 -5.02 -5.68 26.70
C LEU A 50 -4.14 -4.73 27.51
N SER A 51 -2.83 -5.00 27.51
CA SER A 51 -1.84 -4.12 28.12
C SER A 51 -1.84 -2.72 27.49
N GLY A 52 -1.31 -1.71 28.21
CA GLY A 52 -1.13 -0.36 27.66
C GLY A 52 -0.29 -0.33 26.37
N LYS A 53 0.67 -1.26 26.21
CA LYS A 53 1.42 -1.43 24.96
C LYS A 53 0.55 -1.95 23.81
N GLY A 54 -0.44 -2.79 24.11
CA GLY A 54 -1.42 -3.29 23.15
C GLY A 54 -2.25 -2.15 22.55
N TRP A 55 -2.74 -1.24 23.40
CA TRP A 55 -3.46 -0.04 22.94
C TRP A 55 -2.61 0.85 22.03
N ILE A 56 -1.35 1.10 22.40
CA ILE A 56 -0.41 1.86 21.56
C ILE A 56 -0.22 1.17 20.19
N GLY A 57 -0.06 -0.15 20.18
CA GLY A 57 0.07 -0.93 18.94
C GLY A 57 -1.16 -0.83 18.04
N ILE A 58 -2.36 -0.93 18.62
CA ILE A 58 -3.63 -0.76 17.89
C ILE A 58 -3.71 0.65 17.29
N SER A 59 -3.50 1.70 18.11
CA SER A 59 -3.53 3.07 17.64
C SER A 59 -2.52 3.32 16.51
N TYR A 60 -1.32 2.76 16.63
CA TYR A 60 -0.29 2.83 15.59
C TYR A 60 -0.77 2.20 14.27
N ILE A 61 -1.31 0.97 14.31
CA ILE A 61 -1.78 0.26 13.11
C ILE A 61 -3.01 0.96 12.47
N CYS A 62 -3.91 1.49 13.29
CA CYS A 62 -5.08 2.21 12.79
C CYS A 62 -4.67 3.52 12.09
N LEU A 63 -3.70 4.26 12.61
CA LEU A 63 -3.34 5.55 12.03
C LEU A 63 -2.38 5.42 10.85
N PHE A 64 -1.27 4.69 11.00
CA PHE A 64 -0.18 4.69 10.03
C PHE A 64 -0.41 3.77 8.83
N PRO A 65 -0.38 2.43 8.98
CA PRO A 65 -0.55 1.52 7.85
C PRO A 65 -1.99 1.46 7.33
N SER A 66 -2.97 1.99 8.07
CA SER A 66 -4.36 2.07 7.61
C SER A 66 -4.69 3.48 7.09
N VAL A 67 -5.01 4.46 7.95
CA VAL A 67 -5.52 5.76 7.49
C VAL A 67 -4.53 6.50 6.57
N PHE A 68 -3.29 6.69 7.01
CA PHE A 68 -2.31 7.45 6.21
C PHE A 68 -1.89 6.70 4.95
N SER A 69 -1.63 5.40 5.05
CA SER A 69 -1.28 4.57 3.89
C SER A 69 -2.35 4.59 2.81
N PHE A 70 -3.62 4.38 3.17
CA PHE A 70 -4.72 4.41 2.19
C PHE A 70 -4.95 5.82 1.64
N LEU A 71 -4.78 6.86 2.44
CA LEU A 71 -4.84 8.23 1.94
C LEU A 71 -3.77 8.50 0.89
N PHE A 72 -2.51 8.17 1.18
CA PHE A 72 -1.39 8.34 0.24
C PHE A 72 -1.53 7.43 -0.99
N TRP A 73 -2.03 6.21 -0.82
CA TRP A 73 -2.36 5.33 -1.93
C TRP A 73 -3.39 6.01 -2.85
N ASN A 74 -4.52 6.45 -2.32
CA ASN A 74 -5.57 7.11 -3.10
C ASN A 74 -5.07 8.40 -3.77
N MET A 75 -4.22 9.18 -3.11
CA MET A 75 -3.57 10.35 -3.70
C MET A 75 -2.63 9.98 -4.86
N SER A 76 -1.78 8.97 -4.66
CA SER A 76 -0.85 8.50 -5.68
C SER A 76 -1.57 7.91 -6.90
N VAL A 77 -2.58 7.07 -6.68
CA VAL A 77 -3.40 6.47 -7.74
C VAL A 77 -4.04 7.54 -8.60
N LYS A 78 -4.54 8.63 -8.01
CA LYS A 78 -5.10 9.76 -8.77
C LYS A 78 -4.05 10.54 -9.55
N LYS A 79 -2.87 10.78 -8.95
CA LYS A 79 -1.83 11.60 -9.57
C LYS A 79 -1.06 10.87 -10.68
N VAL A 80 -0.67 9.61 -10.46
CA VAL A 80 0.23 8.85 -11.36
C VAL A 80 -0.41 7.60 -11.97
N GLY A 81 -1.61 7.23 -11.52
CA GLY A 81 -2.30 6.02 -11.95
C GLY A 81 -1.94 4.78 -11.14
N PRO A 82 -2.83 3.78 -11.08
CA PRO A 82 -2.67 2.59 -10.25
C PRO A 82 -1.53 1.67 -10.71
N SER A 83 -1.24 1.61 -12.01
CA SER A 83 -0.11 0.84 -12.54
C SER A 83 1.23 1.39 -12.04
N TYR A 84 1.44 2.71 -12.12
CA TYR A 84 2.69 3.32 -11.69
C TYR A 84 2.82 3.33 -10.15
N ALA A 85 1.75 3.68 -9.43
CA ALA A 85 1.73 3.58 -7.97
C ALA A 85 2.00 2.15 -7.47
N GLY A 86 1.45 1.15 -8.17
CA GLY A 86 1.64 -0.27 -7.85
C GLY A 86 3.09 -0.75 -7.95
N ILE A 87 3.91 -0.19 -8.84
CA ILE A 87 5.34 -0.54 -8.94
C ILE A 87 6.05 -0.25 -7.62
N TYR A 88 5.74 0.89 -6.96
CA TYR A 88 6.35 1.29 -5.70
C TYR A 88 5.91 0.43 -4.50
N LEU A 89 4.81 -0.33 -4.60
CA LEU A 89 4.44 -1.29 -3.57
C LEU A 89 5.51 -2.38 -3.38
N ASN A 90 6.28 -2.69 -4.42
CA ASN A 90 7.39 -3.64 -4.28
C ASN A 90 8.45 -3.13 -3.29
N LEU A 91 8.63 -1.80 -3.16
CA LEU A 91 9.57 -1.23 -2.19
C LEU A 91 9.18 -1.47 -0.74
N ILE A 92 7.93 -1.87 -0.45
CA ILE A 92 7.51 -2.28 0.90
C ILE A 92 8.42 -3.39 1.42
N ALA A 93 8.82 -4.34 0.57
CA ALA A 93 9.72 -5.43 0.96
C ALA A 93 11.11 -4.89 1.39
N VAL A 94 11.63 -3.91 0.67
CA VAL A 94 12.93 -3.28 0.98
C VAL A 94 12.86 -2.50 2.30
N PHE A 95 11.83 -1.66 2.47
CA PHE A 95 11.64 -0.93 3.72
C PHE A 95 11.41 -1.87 4.91
N THR A 96 10.67 -2.96 4.71
CA THR A 96 10.45 -3.98 5.75
C THR A 96 11.76 -4.61 6.19
N ALA A 97 12.65 -4.96 5.24
CA ALA A 97 13.97 -5.51 5.55
C ALA A 97 14.85 -4.49 6.31
N ILE A 98 14.86 -3.22 5.88
CA ILE A 98 15.61 -2.14 6.56
C ILE A 98 15.10 -1.94 7.99
N ILE A 99 13.78 -1.83 8.17
CA ILE A 99 13.17 -1.65 9.50
C ILE A 99 13.47 -2.85 10.40
N THR A 100 13.37 -4.07 9.86
CA THR A 100 13.71 -5.30 10.60
C THR A 100 15.14 -5.26 11.11
N PHE A 101 16.09 -4.83 10.29
CA PHE A 101 17.48 -4.68 10.69
C PHE A 101 17.70 -3.61 11.74
N LEU A 102 17.07 -2.44 11.58
CA LEU A 102 17.15 -1.35 12.56
C LEU A 102 16.58 -1.73 13.93
N LEU A 103 15.60 -2.63 13.97
CA LEU A 103 15.04 -3.19 15.20
C LEU A 103 15.91 -4.30 15.82
N GLY A 104 17.10 -4.57 15.28
CA GLY A 104 18.01 -5.61 15.77
C GLY A 104 17.73 -7.00 15.19
N GLY A 105 16.85 -7.11 14.21
CA GLY A 105 16.59 -8.35 13.48
C GLY A 105 17.74 -8.72 12.56
N LYS A 106 17.94 -10.04 12.35
CA LYS A 106 18.96 -10.54 11.42
C LYS A 106 18.42 -10.52 10.00
N ILE A 107 19.15 -9.89 9.08
CA ILE A 107 18.88 -10.02 7.65
C ILE A 107 19.53 -11.32 7.15
N SER A 108 18.75 -12.18 6.52
CA SER A 108 19.27 -13.40 5.89
C SER A 108 19.75 -13.14 4.47
N ALA A 109 20.69 -13.95 3.97
CA ALA A 109 21.17 -13.84 2.58
C ALA A 109 20.03 -13.88 1.53
N PRO A 110 18.98 -14.71 1.68
CA PRO A 110 17.81 -14.65 0.79
C PRO A 110 17.08 -13.30 0.78
N GLN A 111 17.01 -12.59 1.93
CA GLN A 111 16.38 -11.27 1.98
C GLN A 111 17.19 -10.20 1.24
N LEU A 112 18.53 -10.28 1.28
CA LEU A 112 19.40 -9.39 0.51
C LEU A 112 19.22 -9.59 -0.99
N ILE A 113 19.22 -10.85 -1.43
CA ILE A 113 19.02 -11.20 -2.83
C ILE A 113 17.63 -10.74 -3.28
N GLY A 114 16.58 -11.08 -2.54
CA GLY A 114 15.21 -10.65 -2.84
C GLY A 114 15.07 -9.13 -2.89
N GLY A 115 15.70 -8.40 -1.97
CA GLY A 115 15.74 -6.93 -1.96
C GLY A 115 16.41 -6.36 -3.22
N ALA A 116 17.54 -6.93 -3.65
CA ALA A 116 18.20 -6.52 -4.90
C ALA A 116 17.30 -6.75 -6.12
N PHE A 117 16.64 -7.91 -6.21
CA PHE A 117 15.69 -8.21 -7.29
C PHE A 117 14.51 -7.23 -7.32
N VAL A 118 13.96 -6.86 -6.16
CA VAL A 118 12.91 -5.84 -6.05
C VAL A 118 13.38 -4.50 -6.60
N LEU A 119 14.57 -4.05 -6.21
CA LEU A 119 15.12 -2.77 -6.67
C LEU A 119 15.36 -2.76 -8.19
N ILE A 120 15.92 -3.83 -8.74
CA ILE A 120 16.12 -3.99 -10.19
C ILE A 120 14.77 -3.97 -10.91
N GLY A 121 13.78 -4.72 -10.41
CA GLY A 121 12.45 -4.78 -11.00
C GLY A 121 11.76 -3.40 -11.04
N VAL A 122 11.86 -2.64 -9.94
CA VAL A 122 11.33 -1.27 -9.87
C VAL A 122 12.05 -0.34 -10.84
N TYR A 123 13.39 -0.41 -10.91
CA TYR A 123 14.19 0.41 -11.83
C TYR A 123 13.85 0.14 -13.31
N LEU A 124 13.73 -1.13 -13.69
CA LEU A 124 13.35 -1.51 -15.06
C LEU A 124 11.92 -1.06 -15.38
N ALA A 125 10.95 -1.35 -14.51
CA ALA A 125 9.55 -1.00 -14.73
C ALA A 125 9.30 0.52 -14.81
N THR A 126 10.10 1.31 -14.09
CA THR A 126 10.00 2.78 -14.14
C THR A 126 10.69 3.40 -15.36
N ASN A 127 11.79 2.82 -15.86
CA ASN A 127 12.52 3.33 -17.03
C ASN A 127 11.87 2.98 -18.37
N VAL A 128 11.27 1.78 -18.52
CA VAL A 128 10.62 1.37 -19.78
C VAL A 128 9.54 2.38 -20.20
N ARG A 129 8.81 2.97 -19.24
CA ARG A 129 7.78 3.98 -19.51
C ARG A 129 8.34 5.36 -19.87
N LYS A 130 9.56 5.69 -19.44
CA LYS A 130 10.24 6.94 -19.82
C LYS A 130 10.55 6.95 -21.32
N THR A 131 10.82 5.77 -21.89
CA THR A 131 11.05 5.57 -23.33
C THR A 131 9.76 5.67 -24.14
N GLU A 132 8.63 5.12 -23.67
CA GLU A 132 7.34 5.22 -24.38
C GLU A 132 6.74 6.63 -24.40
N ALA A 133 7.08 7.49 -23.43
CA ALA A 133 6.61 8.88 -23.38
C ALA A 133 7.40 9.83 -24.29
N SER A 134 8.41 9.34 -25.03
CA SER A 134 9.26 10.14 -25.92
C SER A 134 9.35 9.55 -27.34
N PRO A 135 8.29 9.68 -28.14
CA PRO A 135 8.49 10.01 -29.55
C PRO A 135 7.39 10.96 -30.07
N ALA A 136 7.35 12.22 -29.63
CA ALA A 136 6.42 13.20 -30.21
C ALA A 136 6.79 14.68 -29.97
N LYS A 137 8.08 15.02 -29.75
CA LYS A 137 8.47 16.45 -29.59
C LYS A 137 9.53 16.97 -30.56
N ASP A 138 10.05 16.13 -31.46
CA ASP A 138 11.10 16.51 -32.42
C ASP A 138 10.65 16.53 -33.90
N ALA A 139 9.34 16.49 -34.19
CA ALA A 139 8.83 16.49 -35.57
C ALA A 139 8.18 17.83 -36.01
N SER A 140 8.48 18.95 -35.34
CA SER A 140 7.97 20.27 -35.74
C SER A 140 8.92 21.42 -35.39
N MET A 141 10.16 21.36 -35.87
CA MET A 141 11.07 22.50 -35.89
C MET A 141 11.47 22.81 -37.33
#